data_AF-D9SSJ5-F1
#
_entry.id   AF-D9SSJ5-F1
#
_cell.length_a   1.000
_cell.length_b   1.000
_cell.length_c   1.000
_cell.angle_alpha   90.00
_cell.angle_beta   90.00
_cell.angle_gamma   90.00
#
_symmetry.space_group_name_H-M   'P 1'
#
loop_
_entity.id
_entity.type
_entity.pdbx_description
1 polymer ?
#
loop_
_entity_poly.entity_id
_entity_poly.type
_entity_poly.pdbx_seq_one_letter_code
_entity_poly.pdbx_strand_id
1 'polypeptide(L)'
;MGNMLQESLGNFACSELNYMDNKIHVWHFYCEERYADFLQGSKCWGGQGLFNTDEILEFNKLNDDTLVIVQHDGIETARYKYVPIFKATMEYKKKNCDGKKENRTLTFTIRKSVYDNKVNLIDTDKNSLDFYDVEAVKRHFKETYGTYKLTEWSIYLG
;
A
#
# COMPACT_ATOMS: atom_id res chain seq x y z
N MET A 1 -6.85 14.08 -14.03
CA MET A 1 -6.55 12.63 -14.04
C MET A 1 -7.39 12.01 -12.95
N GLY A 2 -8.14 10.97 -13.28
CA GLY A 2 -8.98 10.26 -12.32
C GLY A 2 -8.11 9.40 -11.41
N ASN A 3 -8.39 9.44 -10.10
CA ASN A 3 -7.90 8.48 -9.12
C ASN A 3 -9.06 7.57 -8.65
N MET A 4 -10.11 7.44 -9.48
CA MET A 4 -11.37 6.80 -9.06
C MET A 4 -11.17 5.31 -8.82
N LEU A 5 -10.33 4.66 -9.63
CA LEU A 5 -9.99 3.27 -9.41
C LEU A 5 -9.15 3.11 -8.13
N GLN A 6 -8.13 3.95 -7.92
CA GLN A 6 -7.33 3.91 -6.70
C GLN A 6 -8.19 4.06 -5.43
N GLU A 7 -9.14 4.99 -5.43
CA GLU A 7 -10.09 5.18 -4.33
C GLU A 7 -11.01 3.96 -4.15
N SER A 8 -11.49 3.36 -5.25
CA SER A 8 -12.36 2.18 -5.16
C SER A 8 -11.64 0.96 -4.57
N LEU A 9 -10.37 0.75 -4.92
CA LEU A 9 -9.55 -0.32 -4.34
C LEU A 9 -9.46 -0.22 -2.81
N GLY A 10 -9.43 0.99 -2.27
CA GLY A 10 -9.39 1.23 -0.82
C GLY A 10 -10.67 0.81 -0.07
N ASN A 11 -11.78 0.58 -0.77
CA ASN A 11 -13.07 0.24 -0.15
C ASN A 11 -13.31 -1.27 -0.05
N PHE A 12 -12.43 -2.09 -0.61
CA PHE A 12 -12.59 -3.54 -0.67
C PHE A 12 -11.34 -4.26 -0.15
N ALA A 13 -11.55 -5.47 0.38
CA ALA A 13 -10.45 -6.29 0.89
C ALA A 13 -9.70 -7.02 -0.23
N CYS A 14 -10.38 -7.31 -1.35
CA CYS A 14 -9.77 -7.96 -2.50
C CYS A 14 -10.32 -7.37 -3.80
N SER A 15 -9.46 -7.16 -4.80
CA SER A 15 -9.86 -6.71 -6.13
C SER A 15 -9.05 -7.39 -7.23
N GLU A 16 -9.72 -7.77 -8.32
CA GLU A 16 -9.10 -8.25 -9.56
C GLU A 16 -9.22 -7.16 -10.63
N LEU A 17 -8.11 -6.79 -11.25
CA LEU A 17 -8.00 -5.79 -12.31
C LEU A 17 -7.50 -6.50 -13.56
N ASN A 18 -8.38 -6.69 -14.53
CA ASN A 18 -8.06 -7.35 -15.78
C ASN A 18 -7.98 -6.32 -16.93
N TYR A 19 -6.78 -6.14 -17.46
CA TYR A 19 -6.49 -5.24 -18.57
C TYR A 19 -6.81 -5.97 -19.88
N MET A 20 -7.88 -5.55 -20.54
CA MET A 20 -8.40 -6.14 -21.78
C MET A 20 -9.02 -5.04 -22.65
N ASP A 21 -8.86 -5.12 -23.98
CA ASP A 21 -9.52 -4.22 -24.95
C ASP A 21 -9.34 -2.71 -24.65
N ASN A 22 -8.13 -2.33 -24.21
CA ASN A 22 -7.81 -0.95 -23.81
C ASN A 22 -8.68 -0.39 -22.66
N LYS A 23 -9.19 -1.30 -21.81
CA LYS A 23 -9.92 -1.00 -20.58
C LYS A 23 -9.39 -1.83 -19.42
N ILE A 24 -9.74 -1.41 -18.21
CA ILE A 24 -9.51 -2.19 -16.99
C ILE A 24 -10.87 -2.66 -16.50
N HIS A 25 -11.11 -3.96 -16.59
CA HIS A 25 -12.27 -4.61 -15.99
C HIS A 25 -11.94 -4.92 -14.54
N VAL A 26 -12.78 -4.46 -13.62
CA VAL A 26 -12.51 -4.57 -12.19
C VAL A 26 -13.63 -5.33 -11.51
N TRP A 27 -13.26 -6.34 -10.72
CA TRP A 27 -14.15 -7.03 -9.80
C TRP A 27 -13.66 -6.83 -8.38
N HIS A 28 -14.55 -6.41 -7.50
CA HIS A 28 -14.28 -6.12 -6.11
C HIS A 28 -14.92 -7.16 -5.20
N PHE A 29 -14.25 -7.51 -4.11
CA PHE A 29 -14.67 -8.53 -3.14
C PHE A 29 -14.46 -8.05 -1.71
N TYR A 30 -15.41 -8.35 -0.83
CA TYR A 30 -15.35 -7.94 0.58
C TYR A 30 -14.35 -8.75 1.40
N CYS A 31 -13.91 -9.91 0.90
CA CYS A 31 -12.85 -10.73 1.49
C CYS A 31 -12.26 -11.68 0.43
N GLU A 32 -11.09 -12.27 0.73
CA GLU A 32 -10.39 -13.18 -0.18
C GLU A 32 -11.16 -14.50 -0.41
N GLU A 33 -11.94 -14.97 0.56
CA GLU A 33 -12.77 -16.16 0.39
C GLU A 33 -13.82 -15.96 -0.71
N ARG A 34 -14.39 -14.76 -0.84
CA ARG A 34 -15.32 -14.44 -1.94
C ARG A 34 -14.64 -14.40 -3.28
N TYR A 35 -13.36 -14.04 -3.33
CA TYR A 35 -12.59 -14.15 -4.54
C TYR A 35 -12.37 -15.64 -4.91
N ALA A 36 -12.02 -16.49 -3.94
CA ALA A 36 -11.87 -17.92 -4.17
C ALA A 36 -13.18 -18.59 -4.64
N ASP A 37 -14.32 -18.22 -4.06
CA ASP A 37 -15.65 -18.67 -4.50
C ASP A 37 -15.93 -18.23 -5.96
N PHE A 38 -15.54 -17.00 -6.33
CA PHE A 38 -15.72 -16.45 -7.67
C PHE A 38 -14.91 -17.22 -8.72
N LEU A 39 -13.67 -17.59 -8.41
CA LEU A 39 -12.85 -18.44 -9.28
C LEU A 39 -13.47 -19.82 -9.53
N GLN A 40 -14.33 -20.29 -8.63
CA GLN A 40 -15.10 -21.53 -8.79
C GLN A 40 -16.43 -21.34 -9.55
N GLY A 41 -16.68 -20.14 -10.08
CA GLY A 41 -17.87 -19.81 -10.87
C GLY A 41 -19.01 -19.18 -10.06
N SER A 42 -18.80 -18.85 -8.77
CA SER A 42 -19.82 -18.18 -7.97
C SER A 42 -19.94 -16.69 -8.32
N LYS A 43 -21.16 -16.16 -8.32
CA LYS A 43 -21.42 -14.73 -8.54
C LYS A 43 -21.44 -13.97 -7.21
N CYS A 44 -20.26 -13.77 -6.61
CA CYS A 44 -20.10 -13.23 -5.24
C CYS A 44 -19.20 -11.98 -5.16
N TRP A 45 -19.12 -11.22 -6.25
CA TRP A 45 -18.48 -9.91 -6.22
C TRP A 45 -19.30 -8.91 -5.40
N GLY A 46 -18.62 -8.06 -4.64
CA GLY A 46 -19.20 -6.91 -3.93
C GLY A 46 -19.34 -5.67 -4.80
N GLY A 47 -18.62 -5.60 -5.91
CA GLY A 47 -18.68 -4.49 -6.86
C GLY A 47 -18.00 -4.82 -8.18
N GLN A 48 -18.33 -4.05 -9.21
CA GLN A 48 -17.73 -4.15 -10.54
C GLN A 48 -17.49 -2.75 -11.11
N GLY A 49 -16.48 -2.62 -11.96
CA GLY A 49 -16.18 -1.37 -12.64
C GLY A 49 -15.47 -1.56 -13.97
N LEU A 50 -15.55 -0.53 -14.81
CA LEU A 50 -14.86 -0.44 -16.09
C LEU A 50 -14.14 0.90 -16.15
N PHE A 51 -12.81 0.86 -16.24
CA PHE A 51 -11.97 2.05 -16.19
C PHE A 51 -11.08 2.15 -17.43
N ASN A 52 -10.50 3.33 -17.65
CA ASN A 52 -9.51 3.53 -18.70
C ASN A 52 -8.14 3.03 -18.24
N THR A 53 -7.31 2.63 -19.21
CA THR A 53 -5.94 2.15 -18.98
C THR A 53 -4.95 3.25 -18.58
N ASP A 54 -5.34 4.53 -18.68
CA ASP A 54 -4.55 5.69 -18.24
C ASP A 54 -4.77 6.08 -16.77
N GLU A 55 -5.61 5.35 -16.03
CA GLU A 55 -5.70 5.48 -14.56
C GLU A 55 -4.34 5.20 -13.92
N ILE A 56 -3.89 6.10 -13.05
CA ILE A 56 -2.62 5.99 -12.36
C ILE A 56 -2.85 5.26 -11.04
N LEU A 57 -2.29 4.06 -10.91
CA LEU A 57 -2.41 3.24 -9.70
C LEU A 57 -1.09 3.21 -8.92
N GLU A 58 -1.19 3.52 -7.64
CA GLU A 58 -0.09 3.52 -6.69
C GLU A 58 -0.27 2.32 -5.74
N PHE A 59 0.14 1.13 -6.17
CA PHE A 59 -0.06 -0.11 -5.40
C PHE A 59 0.66 -0.10 -4.05
N ASN A 60 1.74 0.67 -3.90
CA ASN A 60 2.42 0.84 -2.62
C ASN A 60 1.62 1.68 -1.61
N LYS A 61 0.54 2.34 -2.03
CA LYS A 61 -0.41 3.08 -1.18
C LYS A 61 -1.70 2.30 -0.90
N LEU A 62 -1.77 1.01 -1.24
CA LEU A 62 -2.89 0.16 -0.84
C LEU A 62 -3.07 0.16 0.68
N ASN A 63 -4.30 -0.03 1.12
CA ASN A 63 -4.60 -0.23 2.53
C ASN A 63 -3.95 -1.54 3.03
N ASP A 64 -3.74 -1.61 4.34
CA ASP A 64 -3.22 -2.82 4.98
C ASP A 64 -4.17 -4.00 4.71
N ASP A 65 -3.59 -5.17 4.46
CA ASP A 65 -4.27 -6.43 4.15
C ASP A 65 -5.14 -6.44 2.88
N THR A 66 -5.22 -5.34 2.12
CA THR A 66 -5.92 -5.33 0.82
C THR A 66 -5.13 -6.13 -0.22
N LEU A 67 -5.80 -7.10 -0.83
CA LEU A 67 -5.30 -7.88 -1.96
C LEU A 67 -5.71 -7.21 -3.29
N VAL A 68 -4.73 -7.00 -4.17
CA VAL A 68 -4.98 -6.60 -5.56
C VAL A 68 -4.29 -7.56 -6.50
N ILE A 69 -5.05 -8.09 -7.46
CA ILE A 69 -4.58 -9.02 -8.49
C ILE A 69 -4.68 -8.30 -9.82
N VAL A 70 -3.59 -8.30 -10.58
CA VAL A 70 -3.51 -7.68 -11.90
C VAL A 70 -3.38 -8.77 -12.94
N GLN A 71 -4.24 -8.70 -13.95
CA GLN A 71 -4.30 -9.62 -15.07
C GLN A 71 -4.21 -8.87 -16.40
N HIS A 72 -3.69 -9.54 -17.41
CA HIS A 72 -3.81 -9.15 -18.82
C HIS A 72 -4.47 -10.30 -19.57
N ASP A 73 -5.58 -10.03 -20.25
CA ASP A 73 -6.33 -11.03 -21.01
C ASP A 73 -6.67 -12.28 -20.18
N GLY A 74 -7.01 -12.08 -18.90
CA GLY A 74 -7.34 -13.14 -17.95
C GLY A 74 -6.15 -13.92 -17.38
N ILE A 75 -4.92 -13.53 -17.71
CA ILE A 75 -3.69 -14.13 -17.17
C ILE A 75 -3.11 -13.23 -16.10
N GLU A 76 -2.93 -13.75 -14.89
CA GLU A 76 -2.30 -13.01 -13.79
C GLU A 76 -0.84 -12.64 -14.11
N THR A 77 -0.53 -11.35 -13.98
CA THR A 77 0.82 -10.81 -14.22
C THR A 77 1.45 -10.23 -12.97
N ALA A 78 0.64 -9.77 -12.00
CA ALA A 78 1.14 -9.26 -10.74
C ALA A 78 0.10 -9.40 -9.63
N ARG A 79 0.58 -9.41 -8.39
CA ARG A 79 -0.24 -9.50 -7.19
C ARG A 79 0.38 -8.66 -6.08
N TYR A 80 -0.45 -7.91 -5.37
CA TYR A 80 -0.04 -6.97 -4.34
C TYR A 80 -0.86 -7.17 -3.08
N LYS A 81 -0.17 -7.26 -1.94
CA LYS A 81 -0.77 -7.23 -0.60
C LYS A 81 0.32 -6.84 0.39
N TYR A 82 0.01 -5.94 1.31
CA TYR A 82 0.94 -5.48 2.34
C TYR A 82 0.38 -5.80 3.73
N VAL A 83 1.21 -6.38 4.57
CA VAL A 83 0.88 -6.68 5.97
C VAL A 83 1.77 -5.82 6.88
N PRO A 84 1.20 -5.08 7.85
CA PRO A 84 2.00 -4.30 8.78
C PRO A 84 2.88 -5.21 9.62
N ILE A 85 4.16 -4.88 9.73
CA ILE A 85 5.13 -5.60 10.59
C ILE A 85 5.60 -4.72 11.76
N PHE A 86 5.56 -3.41 11.59
CA PHE A 86 6.03 -2.46 12.59
C PHE A 86 5.34 -1.12 12.42
N LYS A 87 4.86 -0.53 13.51
CA LYS A 87 4.29 0.82 13.52
C LYS A 87 4.96 1.62 14.61
N ALA A 88 5.33 2.86 14.32
CA ALA A 88 5.92 3.72 15.33
C ALA A 88 5.70 5.20 15.09
N THR A 89 5.87 5.98 16.15
CA THR A 89 6.02 7.43 16.12
C THR A 89 7.47 7.76 16.42
N MET A 90 8.09 8.58 15.58
CA MET A 90 9.43 9.13 15.82
C MET A 90 9.40 10.63 16.06
N GLU A 91 10.24 11.09 16.97
CA GLU A 91 10.57 12.49 17.19
C GLU A 91 11.91 12.82 16.52
N TYR A 92 11.98 13.93 15.80
CA TYR A 92 13.19 14.41 15.16
C TYR A 92 13.28 15.94 15.21
N LYS A 93 14.47 16.48 14.96
CA LYS A 93 14.70 17.93 14.92
C LYS A 93 14.89 18.42 13.49
N LYS A 94 14.09 19.39 13.05
CA LYS A 94 14.25 20.05 11.75
C LYS A 94 14.55 21.52 11.94
N LYS A 95 15.44 22.08 11.13
CA LYS A 95 15.67 23.54 11.12
C LYS A 95 14.48 24.21 10.44
N ASN A 96 13.94 25.23 11.08
CA ASN A 96 12.95 26.11 10.49
C ASN A 96 13.61 27.16 9.58
N CYS A 97 12.81 28.05 8.99
CA CYS A 97 13.25 29.14 8.11
C CYS A 97 14.28 30.06 8.79
N ASP A 98 14.17 30.21 10.12
CA ASP A 98 15.02 31.06 10.95
C ASP A 98 16.30 30.33 11.44
N GLY A 99 16.53 29.10 10.99
CA GLY A 99 17.67 28.27 11.37
C GLY A 99 17.58 27.64 12.77
N LYS A 100 16.50 27.87 13.53
CA LYS A 100 16.25 27.25 14.84
C LYS A 100 15.81 25.80 14.66
N LYS A 101 16.28 24.91 15.55
CA LYS A 101 15.86 23.51 15.58
C LYS A 101 14.53 23.38 16.31
N GLU A 102 13.51 22.91 15.60
CA GLU A 102 12.19 22.59 16.15
C GLU A 102 12.01 21.08 16.24
N ASN A 103 11.33 20.63 17.31
CA ASN A 103 10.90 19.25 17.42
C ASN A 103 9.73 19.00 16.48
N ARG A 104 9.78 17.87 15.77
CA ARG A 104 8.73 17.38 14.88
C ARG A 104 8.49 15.91 15.16
N THR A 105 7.29 15.44 14.85
CA THR A 105 6.92 14.03 14.95
C THR A 105 6.59 13.48 13.57
N LEU A 106 6.75 12.17 13.39
CA LEU A 106 6.26 11.42 12.25
C LEU A 106 5.76 10.07 12.75
N THR A 107 4.51 9.76 12.49
CA THR A 107 3.97 8.41 12.70
C THR A 107 4.01 7.67 11.38
N PHE A 108 4.51 6.45 11.40
CA PHE A 108 4.68 5.62 10.22
C PHE A 108 4.42 4.14 10.51
N THR A 109 4.11 3.42 9.45
CA THR A 109 4.01 1.97 9.42
C THR A 109 5.02 1.42 8.43
N ILE A 110 5.79 0.43 8.85
CA ILE A 110 6.57 -0.44 7.99
C ILE A 110 5.75 -1.71 7.76
N ARG A 111 5.57 -2.06 6.50
CA ARG A 111 4.75 -3.18 6.04
C ARG A 111 5.60 -4.08 5.17
N LYS A 112 5.33 -5.38 5.19
CA LYS A 112 5.97 -6.34 4.29
C LYS A 112 5.02 -6.66 3.15
N SER A 113 5.53 -6.70 1.93
CA SER A 113 4.77 -7.27 0.82
C SER A 113 4.65 -8.79 1.01
N VAL A 114 3.48 -9.34 0.74
CA VAL A 114 3.24 -10.79 0.85
C VAL A 114 3.83 -11.53 -0.35
N TYR A 115 3.84 -10.89 -1.52
CA TYR A 115 4.17 -11.53 -2.80
C TYR A 115 5.54 -11.11 -3.35
N ASP A 116 6.13 -10.05 -2.80
CA ASP A 116 7.51 -9.70 -3.05
C ASP A 116 8.26 -9.58 -1.71
N ASN A 117 9.57 -9.79 -1.70
CA ASN A 117 10.38 -9.73 -0.49
C ASN A 117 10.73 -8.30 -0.06
N LYS A 118 9.98 -7.29 -0.52
CA LYS A 118 10.24 -5.88 -0.19
C LYS A 118 9.47 -5.45 1.04
N VAL A 119 9.87 -4.29 1.51
CA VAL A 119 9.28 -3.59 2.64
C VAL A 119 8.76 -2.25 2.15
N ASN A 120 7.59 -1.85 2.63
CA ASN A 120 6.96 -0.58 2.33
C ASN A 120 6.91 0.28 3.60
N LEU A 121 7.36 1.53 3.49
CA LEU A 121 7.17 2.56 4.49
C LEU A 121 5.96 3.41 4.07
N ILE A 122 5.01 3.62 4.97
CA ILE A 122 3.91 4.57 4.80
C ILE A 122 3.79 5.46 6.01
N ASP A 123 3.63 6.77 5.82
CA ASP A 123 3.37 7.72 6.90
C ASP A 123 1.88 8.07 7.03
N THR A 124 1.54 8.81 8.09
CA THR A 124 0.15 9.27 8.33
C THR A 124 -0.40 10.18 7.24
N ASP A 125 0.46 10.82 6.44
CA ASP A 125 0.08 11.68 5.32
C ASP A 125 -0.06 10.89 4.02
N LYS A 126 -0.01 9.54 4.09
CA LYS A 126 -0.06 8.60 2.96
C LYS A 126 1.10 8.76 1.97
N ASN A 127 2.22 9.37 2.38
CA ASN A 127 3.46 9.25 1.62
C ASN A 127 3.95 7.80 1.75
N SER A 128 4.35 7.21 0.63
CA SER A 128 4.75 5.81 0.58
C SER A 128 6.04 5.63 -0.20
N LEU A 129 6.92 4.76 0.32
CA LEU A 129 8.21 4.44 -0.28
C LEU A 129 8.52 2.95 -0.11
N ASP A 130 8.95 2.32 -1.19
CA ASP A 130 9.37 0.91 -1.19
C ASP A 130 10.87 0.77 -0.97
N PHE A 131 11.24 -0.21 -0.17
CA PHE A 131 12.61 -0.53 0.23
C PHE A 131 12.86 -2.03 0.07
N TYR A 132 14.12 -2.40 -0.12
CA TYR A 132 14.50 -3.81 -0.21
C TYR A 132 14.34 -4.54 1.14
N ASP A 133 14.62 -3.84 2.25
CA ASP A 133 14.55 -4.39 3.61
C ASP A 133 14.36 -3.29 4.66
N VAL A 134 14.21 -3.69 5.93
CA VAL A 134 14.05 -2.78 7.06
C VAL A 134 15.33 -1.96 7.34
N GLU A 135 16.52 -2.46 7.00
CA GLU A 135 17.77 -1.72 7.18
C GLU A 135 17.87 -0.52 6.22
N ALA A 136 17.34 -0.67 5.01
CA ALA A 136 17.19 0.43 4.05
C ALA A 136 16.22 1.50 4.57
N VAL A 137 15.14 1.12 5.26
CA VAL A 137 14.23 2.08 5.94
C VAL A 137 14.97 2.86 7.02
N LYS A 138 15.73 2.17 7.89
CA LYS A 138 16.53 2.82 8.95
C LYS A 138 17.55 3.80 8.38
N ARG A 139 18.21 3.42 7.28
CA ARG A 139 19.17 4.27 6.57
C ARG A 139 18.49 5.52 6.01
N HIS A 140 17.34 5.34 5.37
CA HIS A 140 16.51 6.45 4.89
C HIS A 140 16.17 7.41 6.04
N PHE A 141 15.72 6.92 7.19
CA PHE A 141 15.45 7.79 8.34
C PHE A 141 16.67 8.57 8.82
N LYS A 142 17.83 7.92 8.88
CA LYS A 142 19.08 8.58 9.27
C LYS A 142 19.50 9.66 8.27
N GLU A 143 19.35 9.41 6.98
CA GLU A 143 19.68 10.36 5.91
C GLU A 143 18.71 11.54 5.86
N THR A 144 17.41 11.28 6.00
CA THR A 144 16.36 12.30 5.88
C THR A 144 16.19 13.14 7.15
N TYR A 145 16.27 12.51 8.33
CA TYR A 145 15.94 13.16 9.60
C TYR A 145 17.13 13.28 10.57
N GLY A 146 18.26 12.63 10.28
CA GLY A 146 19.44 12.67 11.14
C GLY A 146 19.23 11.91 12.45
N THR A 147 19.34 12.62 13.57
CA THR A 147 19.07 12.05 14.89
C THR A 147 17.57 12.06 15.17
N TYR A 148 17.00 10.87 15.37
CA TYR A 148 15.60 10.66 15.74
C TYR A 148 15.49 9.73 16.95
N LYS A 149 14.35 9.76 17.61
CA LYS A 149 13.98 8.88 18.73
C LYS A 149 12.62 8.27 18.46
N LEU A 150 12.47 6.96 18.62
CA LEU A 150 11.15 6.31 18.62
C LEU A 150 10.50 6.50 19.98
N THR A 151 9.24 6.94 20.02
CA THR A 151 8.50 7.26 21.25
C THR A 151 7.33 6.33 21.50
N GLU A 152 6.69 5.85 20.44
CA GLU A 152 5.65 4.85 20.50
C GLU A 152 5.95 3.83 19.41
N TRP A 153 5.88 2.53 19.72
CA TRP A 153 6.09 1.49 18.73
C TRP A 153 5.28 0.23 19.05
N SER A 154 4.90 -0.47 18.01
CA SER A 154 4.17 -1.73 18.06
C SER A 154 4.78 -2.66 17.02
N ILE A 155 5.13 -3.86 17.45
CA ILE A 155 5.63 -4.93 16.58
C ILE A 155 4.46 -5.85 16.30
N TYR A 156 4.18 -6.08 15.02
CA TYR A 156 3.21 -7.08 14.60
C TYR A 156 4.01 -8.35 14.30
N LEU A 157 3.80 -9.38 15.11
CA LEU A 157 4.31 -10.71 14.81
C LEU A 157 3.42 -11.26 13.70
N GLY A 158 3.93 -11.18 12.47
CA GLY A 158 3.32 -11.84 11.31
C GLY A 158 3.39 -13.36 11.43
#